data_AF-Q64CQ3-F1
#
_entry.id   AF-Q64CQ3-F1
#
_cell.length_a   1.000
_cell.length_b   1.000
_cell.length_c   1.000
_cell.angle_alpha   90.00
_cell.angle_beta   90.00
_cell.angle_gamma   90.00
#
_symmetry.space_group_name_H-M   'P 1'
#
loop_
_entity.id
_entity.type
_entity.pdbx_description
1 polymer ?
#
loop_
_entity_poly.entity_id
_entity_poly.type
_entity_poly.pdbx_seq_one_letter_code
_entity_poly.pdbx_strand_id
1 'polypeptide(L)' 'MQKKLQERIKNALKELEINPNQPRSGADIKPLKKTRPQKHRIRVGEYRIIYLVEGSTVHVIEVFRRGRGYSE' A
#
# COMPACT_ATOMS: atom_id res chain seq x y z
N MET A 1 -1.69 -11.91 13.19
CA MET A 1 -0.79 -11.69 12.03
C MET A 1 0.60 -12.17 12.42
N GLN A 2 1.31 -12.95 11.58
CA GLN A 2 2.66 -13.43 11.92
C GLN A 2 3.66 -12.26 12.03
N LYS A 3 4.57 -12.28 13.02
CA LYS A 3 5.55 -11.19 13.27
C LYS A 3 6.35 -10.80 12.02
N LYS A 4 6.84 -11.77 11.24
CA LYS A 4 7.58 -11.52 10.00
C LYS A 4 6.76 -10.73 8.97
N LEU A 5 5.46 -10.99 8.88
CA LEU A 5 4.58 -10.26 7.97
C LEU A 5 4.36 -8.82 8.44
N GLN A 6 4.16 -8.61 9.75
CA GLN A 6 4.04 -7.26 10.31
C GLN A 6 5.27 -6.42 10.01
N GLU A 7 6.47 -6.97 10.18
CA GLU A 7 7.72 -6.25 9.86
C GLU A 7 7.84 -5.93 8.37
N ARG A 8 7.44 -6.85 7.48
CA ARG A 8 7.40 -6.56 6.03
C ARG A 8 6.43 -5.43 5.70
N ILE A 9 5.27 -5.37 6.36
CA ILE A 9 4.30 -4.29 6.18
C ILE A 9 4.86 -2.97 6.69
N LYS A 10 5.45 -2.94 7.90
CA LYS A 10 6.08 -1.73 8.45
C LYS A 10 7.19 -1.20 7.54
N ASN A 11 8.05 -2.08 7.04
CA ASN A 11 9.13 -1.68 6.14
C ASN A 11 8.58 -1.09 4.84
N ALA A 12 7.55 -1.71 4.25
CA ALA A 12 6.90 -1.16 3.06
C ALA A 12 6.19 0.18 3.32
N LEU A 13 5.70 0.43 4.54
CA LEU A 13 5.13 1.74 4.91
C LEU A 13 6.21 2.81 5.08
N LYS A 14 7.36 2.47 5.68
CA LYS A 14 8.52 3.38 5.77
C LYS A 14 9.03 3.82 4.41
N GLU A 15 9.00 2.91 3.43
CA GLU A 15 9.30 3.26 2.05
C GLU A 15 8.44 4.44 1.53
N LEU A 16 7.20 4.61 2.00
CA LEU A 16 6.36 5.73 1.55
C LEU A 16 6.90 7.11 1.95
N GLU A 17 7.83 7.19 2.90
CA GLU A 17 8.51 8.45 3.29
C GLU A 17 9.40 9.00 2.16
N ILE A 18 9.98 8.13 1.33
CA ILE A 18 10.92 8.53 0.27
C ILE A 18 10.16 9.11 -0.92
N ASN A 19 9.19 8.36 -1.44
CA ASN A 19 8.33 8.79 -2.54
C ASN A 19 7.06 7.92 -2.54
N PRO A 20 5.93 8.44 -2.08
CA PRO A 20 4.69 7.67 -1.98
C PRO A 20 3.94 7.57 -3.32
N ASN A 21 4.36 8.27 -4.37
CA ASN A 21 3.59 8.41 -5.60
C ASN A 21 4.11 7.54 -6.76
N GLN A 22 5.39 7.11 -6.70
CA GLN A 22 6.06 6.46 -7.83
C GLN A 22 6.64 5.08 -7.48
N PRO A 23 6.56 4.10 -8.41
CA PRO A 23 7.19 2.80 -8.23
C PRO A 23 8.71 2.90 -8.25
N ARG A 24 9.38 2.02 -7.49
CA ARG A 24 10.84 1.90 -7.46
C ARG A 24 11.27 0.56 -6.86
N SER A 25 12.58 0.28 -6.88
CA SER A 25 13.15 -0.85 -6.13
C SER A 25 12.78 -0.72 -4.65
N GLY A 26 12.24 -1.80 -4.06
CA GLY A 26 11.74 -1.81 -2.68
C GLY A 26 10.27 -1.36 -2.51
N ALA A 27 9.66 -0.69 -3.48
CA ALA A 27 8.28 -0.19 -3.38
C ALA A 27 7.48 -0.37 -4.70
N ASP A 28 6.67 -1.44 -4.75
CA ASP A 28 5.74 -1.71 -5.86
C ASP A 28 4.44 -0.91 -5.67
N ILE A 29 4.50 0.36 -6.05
CA ILE A 29 3.42 1.35 -5.94
C ILE A 29 2.69 1.48 -7.28
N LYS A 30 1.35 1.49 -7.24
CA LYS A 30 0.52 1.83 -8.40
C LYS A 30 -0.62 2.77 -8.02
N PRO A 31 -0.92 3.80 -8.84
CA PRO A 31 -2.13 4.59 -8.67
C PRO A 31 -3.36 3.73 -8.99
N LEU A 32 -4.44 3.95 -8.25
CA LEU A 32 -5.74 3.35 -8.54
C LEU A 32 -6.48 4.20 -9.58
N LYS A 33 -7.08 3.54 -10.57
CA LYS A 33 -7.85 4.26 -11.60
C LYS A 33 -9.13 4.83 -10.99
N LYS A 34 -9.54 6.01 -11.46
CA LYS A 34 -10.85 6.63 -11.17
C LYS A 34 -11.13 6.92 -9.68
N THR A 35 -10.10 7.17 -8.87
CA THR A 35 -10.27 7.62 -7.48
C THR A 35 -10.02 9.12 -7.38
N ARG A 36 -10.88 9.85 -6.66
CA ARG A 36 -10.67 11.26 -6.26
C ARG A 36 -10.88 11.38 -4.74
N PRO A 37 -9.91 11.89 -3.96
CA PRO A 37 -8.52 12.14 -4.35
C PRO A 37 -7.82 10.86 -4.86
N GLN A 38 -6.69 11.03 -5.55
CA GLN A 38 -5.93 9.93 -6.14
C GLN A 38 -5.43 9.00 -5.03
N LYS A 39 -5.88 7.75 -5.05
CA LYS A 39 -5.42 6.69 -4.15
C LYS A 39 -4.31 5.88 -4.82
N HIS A 40 -3.46 5.29 -4.01
CA HIS A 40 -2.36 4.44 -4.42
C HIS A 40 -2.45 3.10 -3.72
N ARG A 41 -1.71 2.13 -4.27
CA ARG A 41 -1.56 0.80 -3.68
C ARG A 41 -0.11 0.39 -3.69
N ILE A 42 0.42 -0.01 -2.53
CA ILE A 42 1.70 -0.70 -2.44
C ILE A 42 1.48 -2.22 -2.25
N ARG A 43 2.25 -3.04 -2.96
CA ARG A 43 2.22 -4.51 -2.84
C ARG A 43 3.27 -4.99 -1.83
N VAL A 44 2.84 -5.84 -0.89
CA VAL A 44 3.70 -6.50 0.11
C VAL A 44 3.45 -8.00 0.05
N GLY A 45 4.10 -8.69 -0.90
CA GLY A 45 3.81 -10.10 -1.20
C GLY A 45 2.33 -10.31 -1.53
N GLU A 46 1.67 -11.16 -0.73
CA GLU A 46 0.22 -11.43 -0.88
C GLU A 46 -0.67 -10.32 -0.32
N TYR A 47 -0.13 -9.27 0.30
CA TYR A 47 -0.92 -8.16 0.82
C TYR A 47 -0.88 -6.96 -0.11
N ARG A 48 -1.96 -6.19 -0.07
CA ARG A 48 -2.08 -4.88 -0.71
C ARG A 48 -2.50 -3.87 0.35
N ILE A 49 -1.86 -2.71 0.29
CA ILE A 49 -2.15 -1.59 1.19
C ILE A 49 -2.63 -0.45 0.32
N ILE A 50 -3.82 0.08 0.61
CA ILE A 50 -4.39 1.24 -0.05
C ILE A 50 -4.11 2.46 0.81
N TYR A 51 -3.63 3.53 0.18
CA TYR A 51 -3.37 4.79 0.87
C TYR A 51 -3.66 5.98 -0.05
N LEU A 52 -3.72 7.16 0.54
CA LEU A 52 -3.70 8.44 -0.17
C LEU A 52 -2.62 9.34 0.44
N VAL A 53 -2.23 10.37 -0.31
CA VAL A 53 -1.25 11.35 0.13
C VAL A 53 -1.94 12.71 0.18
N GLU A 54 -1.91 13.36 1.35
CA GLU A 54 -2.44 14.71 1.59
C GLU A 54 -1.32 15.57 2.16
N GLY A 55 -0.81 16.50 1.35
CA GLY A 55 0.41 17.26 1.68
C GLY A 55 1.60 16.32 1.89
N SER A 56 2.18 16.35 3.09
CA SER A 56 3.26 15.45 3.53
C SER A 56 2.76 14.21 4.29
N THR A 57 1.44 14.04 4.43
CA THR A 57 0.85 12.95 5.22
C THR A 57 0.41 11.80 4.32
N VAL A 58 0.80 10.58 4.69
CA VAL A 58 0.31 9.35 4.07
C VAL A 58 -0.79 8.76 4.93
N HIS A 59 -2.01 8.69 4.40
CA HIS A 59 -3.15 8.09 5.08
C HIS A 59 -3.35 6.66 4.58
N VAL A 60 -3.11 5.68 5.45
CA VAL A 60 -3.40 4.26 5.16
C VAL A 60 -4.90 4.02 5.33
N ILE A 61 -5.54 3.54 4.28
CA ILE A 61 -7.00 3.34 4.21
C ILE A 61 -7.34 1.88 4.50
N GLU A 62 -6.65 0.94 3.86
CA GLU A 62 -6.96 -0.48 4.00
C GLU A 62 -5.72 -1.36 3.82
N VAL A 63 -5.66 -2.46 4.57
CA VAL A 63 -4.68 -3.53 4.40
C VAL A 63 -5.42 -4.85 4.18
N PHE A 64 -5.26 -5.46 3.02
CA PHE A 64 -5.96 -6.70 2.68
C PHE A 64 -5.08 -7.71 1.95
N ARG A 65 -5.42 -8.99 2.08
CA ARG A 65 -4.77 -10.08 1.35
C ARG A 65 -5.37 -10.19 -0.05
N ARG A 66 -4.53 -10.48 -1.06
CA ARG A 66 -4.96 -10.80 -2.42
C ARG A 66 -6.00 -11.91 -2.39
N GLY A 67 -7.05 -11.77 -3.20
CA GLY A 67 -8.12 -12.77 -3.28
C GLY A 67 -9.19 -12.61 -2.21
N ARG A 68 -9.06 -11.65 -1.28
CA ARG A 68 -10.20 -11.20 -0.47
C ARG A 68 -11.22 -10.58 -1.45
N GLY A 69 -12.38 -11.23 -1.62
CA GLY A 69 -13.39 -10.91 -2.64
C GLY A 69 -13.78 -12.07 -3.58
N TYR A 70 -13.15 -13.26 -3.47
CA TYR A 70 -13.71 -14.52 -4.03
C TYR A 70 -14.34 -15.32 -2.90
N SER A 71 -15.55 -14.94 -2.54
CA SER A 71 -16.49 -15.75 -1.76
C SER A 71 -17.82 -15.59 -2.48
N GLU A 72 -18.42 -16.74 -2.80
CA GLU A 72 -19.52 -17.06 -3.73
C GLU A 72 -20.60 -15.99 -3.94
#